data_AF-A0A117I9V9-F1
#
_entry.id   AF-A0A117I9V9-F1
#
_cell.length_a   1.000
_cell.length_b   1.000
_cell.length_c   1.000
_cell.angle_alpha   90.00
_cell.angle_beta   90.00
_cell.angle_gamma   90.00
#
_symmetry.space_group_name_H-M   'P 1'
#
loop_
_entity.id
_entity.type
_entity.pdbx_description
1 polymer ?
#
loop_
_entity_poly.entity_id
_entity_poly.type
_entity_poly.pdbx_seq_one_letter_code
_entity_poly.pdbx_strand_id
1 'polypeptide(L)' 'MRLTEFHERVSAQFGSAYGASVLVDHVLSGMGRTAAQAIEAGVDPRDVWRALCADFEVPREQW' A
#
# COMPACT_ATOMS: atom_id res chain seq x y z
N MET A 1 7.32 -4.83 7.55
CA MET A 1 6.46 -4.28 8.65
C MET A 1 5.36 -5.28 8.92
N ARG A 2 4.62 -5.24 10.04
CA ARG A 2 3.49 -6.18 10.20
C ARG A 2 2.34 -5.80 9.27
N LEU A 3 1.53 -6.78 8.87
CA LEU A 3 0.37 -6.56 7.98
C LEU A 3 -0.66 -5.61 8.61
N THR A 4 -0.88 -5.70 9.92
CA THR A 4 -1.78 -4.79 10.65
C THR A 4 -1.28 -3.34 10.56
N GLU A 5 0.00 -3.09 10.81
CA GLU A 5 0.59 -1.75 10.71
C GLU A 5 0.48 -1.18 9.28
N PHE A 6 0.61 -2.04 8.28
CA PHE A 6 0.40 -1.64 6.87
C PHE A 6 -1.04 -1.15 6.63
N HIS A 7 -2.05 -1.90 7.06
CA HIS A 7 -3.45 -1.48 6.92
C HIS A 7 -3.77 -0.21 7.71
N GLU A 8 -3.16 -0.03 8.89
CA GLU A 8 -3.29 1.20 9.68
C GLU A 8 -2.72 2.40 8.93
N ARG A 9 -1.53 2.27 8.33
CA ARG A 9 -0.90 3.33 7.53
C ARG A 9 -1.74 3.70 6.30
N VAL A 10 -2.24 2.70 5.58
CA VAL A 10 -3.12 2.91 4.43
C VAL A 10 -4.39 3.63 4.86
N SER A 11 -5.02 3.20 5.96
CA SER A 11 -6.22 3.85 6.48
C SER A 11 -5.96 5.28 6.96
N ALA A 12 -4.78 5.55 7.54
CA ALA A 12 -4.39 6.88 7.98
C ALA A 12 -4.14 7.83 6.81
N GLN A 13 -3.51 7.34 5.73
CA GLN A 13 -3.16 8.15 4.57
C GLN A 13 -4.34 8.41 3.62
N PHE A 14 -5.19 7.41 3.42
CA PHE A 14 -6.24 7.43 2.41
C PHE A 14 -7.66 7.41 3.00
N GLY A 15 -7.80 7.22 4.32
CA GLY A 15 -9.07 6.95 4.97
C GLY A 15 -9.48 5.47 4.86
N SER A 16 -10.30 5.00 5.79
CA SER A 16 -10.68 3.57 5.87
C SER A 16 -11.40 3.06 4.61
N ALA A 17 -12.40 3.78 4.11
CA ALA A 17 -13.18 3.35 2.95
C ALA A 17 -12.36 3.41 1.65
N TYR A 18 -11.73 4.54 1.36
CA TYR A 18 -10.95 4.70 0.13
C TYR A 18 -9.63 3.90 0.17
N GLY A 19 -8.99 3.80 1.33
CA GLY A 19 -7.80 2.97 1.52
C GLY A 19 -8.05 1.49 1.23
N ALA A 20 -9.20 0.94 1.63
CA ALA A 20 -9.57 -0.42 1.28
C ALA A 20 -9.70 -0.62 -0.24
N SER A 21 -10.32 0.32 -0.96
CA SER A 21 -10.40 0.29 -2.43
C SER A 21 -9.02 0.40 -3.08
N VAL A 22 -8.15 1.30 -2.60
CA VAL A 22 -6.78 1.44 -3.12
C VAL A 22 -6.01 0.12 -3.06
N LEU A 23 -6.20 -0.69 -2.01
CA LEU A 23 -5.49 -1.97 -1.89
C LEU A 23 -5.84 -2.97 -3.00
N VAL A 24 -7.08 -2.95 -3.49
CA VAL A 24 -7.61 -3.94 -4.44
C VAL A 24 -7.73 -3.42 -5.86
N ASP A 25 -7.90 -2.11 -6.05
CA ASP A 25 -8.19 -1.50 -7.35
C ASP A 25 -6.97 -0.80 -7.96
N HIS A 26 -6.02 -0.32 -7.14
CA HIS A 26 -4.83 0.37 -7.64
C HIS A 26 -3.71 -0.60 -7.98
N VAL A 27 -3.29 -0.62 -9.25
CA VAL A 27 -2.13 -1.39 -9.72
C VAL A 27 -0.86 -0.59 -9.41
N LEU A 28 0.03 -1.17 -8.61
CA LEU A 28 1.29 -0.55 -8.24
C LEU A 28 2.24 -0.54 -9.42
N SER A 29 2.64 0.65 -9.86
CA SER A 29 3.49 0.84 -11.05
C SER A 29 4.82 0.07 -10.94
N GLY A 30 5.40 0.02 -9.74
CA GLY A 30 6.63 -0.71 -9.47
C GLY A 30 6.51 -2.24 -9.36
N MET A 31 5.29 -2.80 -9.33
CA MET A 31 5.06 -4.23 -9.11
C MET A 31 4.15 -4.90 -10.17
N GLY A 32 3.48 -4.11 -11.01
CA GLY A 32 2.57 -4.58 -12.05
C GLY A 32 1.33 -5.32 -11.52
N ARG A 33 1.01 -5.14 -10.24
CA ARG A 33 -0.09 -5.82 -9.54
C ARG A 33 -0.61 -4.94 -8.40
N THR A 34 -1.78 -5.26 -7.87
CA THR A 34 -2.37 -4.49 -6.77
C THR A 34 -1.67 -4.77 -5.44
N ALA A 35 -1.87 -3.91 -4.45
CA ALA A 35 -1.28 -4.12 -3.13
C ALA A 35 -1.77 -5.44 -2.50
N ALA A 36 -3.07 -5.75 -2.61
CA ALA A 36 -3.63 -7.02 -2.15
C ALA A 36 -2.94 -8.22 -2.82
N GLN A 37 -2.81 -8.20 -4.16
CA GLN A 37 -2.14 -9.25 -4.91
C GLN A 37 -0.66 -9.39 -4.54
N ALA A 38 0.02 -8.28 -4.23
CA ALA A 38 1.41 -8.32 -3.78
C ALA A 38 1.56 -8.98 -2.40
N ILE A 39 0.67 -8.66 -1.47
CA ILE A 39 0.63 -9.29 -0.14
C ILE A 39 0.33 -10.79 -0.27
N GLU A 40 -0.66 -11.18 -1.08
CA GLU A 40 -0.98 -12.59 -1.31
C GLU A 40 0.18 -13.36 -1.96
N ALA A 41 0.96 -12.70 -2.82
CA ALA A 41 2.17 -13.26 -3.41
C ALA A 41 3.38 -13.30 -2.46
N GLY A 42 3.22 -12.89 -1.19
CA GLY A 42 4.27 -12.95 -0.17
C GLY A 42 5.27 -11.79 -0.21
N VAL A 43 4.95 -10.68 -0.89
CA VAL A 43 5.78 -9.46 -0.86
C VAL A 43 5.69 -8.82 0.54
N ASP A 44 6.82 -8.33 1.08
CA ASP A 44 6.81 -7.69 2.39
C ASP A 44 5.88 -6.45 2.38
N PRO A 45 4.99 -6.29 3.38
CA PRO A 45 4.07 -5.15 3.43
C PRO A 45 4.77 -3.79 3.41
N ARG A 46 6.05 -3.71 3.83
CA ARG A 46 6.82 -2.47 3.79
C ARG A 46 7.20 -2.10 2.36
N ASP A 47 7.52 -3.07 1.53
CA ASP A 47 7.83 -2.81 0.12
C ASP A 47 6.55 -2.46 -0.64
N VAL A 48 5.42 -3.09 -0.31
CA VAL A 48 4.10 -2.71 -0.83
C VAL A 48 3.74 -1.27 -0.42
N TRP A 49 3.94 -0.91 0.85
CA TRP A 49 3.73 0.47 1.33
C TRP A 49 4.59 1.49 0.59
N ARG A 50 5.88 1.20 0.38
CA ARG A 50 6.78 2.10 -0.36
C ARG A 50 6.34 2.29 -1.80
N ALA A 51 5.86 1.23 -2.47
CA ALA A 51 5.34 1.33 -3.82
C ALA A 51 4.06 2.18 -3.86
N LEU A 52 3.14 2.00 -2.90
CA LEU A 52 1.97 2.88 -2.75
C LEU A 52 2.39 4.33 -2.55
N CYS A 53 3.30 4.60 -1.62
CA CYS A 53 3.79 5.95 -1.37
C CYS A 53 4.45 6.58 -2.59
N ALA A 54 5.15 5.80 -3.41
CA ALA A 54 5.75 6.28 -4.65
C ALA A 54 4.68 6.65 -5.69
N ASP A 55 3.66 5.81 -5.86
CA ASP A 55 2.59 6.03 -6.84
C ASP A 55 1.67 7.20 -6.48
N PHE A 56 1.43 7.43 -5.18
CA PHE A 56 0.60 8.51 -4.66
C PHE A 56 1.40 9.76 -4.21
N GLU A 57 2.69 9.81 -4.53
CA GLU A 57 3.59 10.94 -4.22
C GLU A 57 3.58 11.34 -2.73
N VAL A 58 3.43 10.35 -1.84
CA VAL A 58 3.45 10.56 -0.39
C VAL A 58 4.85 11.06 0.02
N PRO A 59 4.96 12.13 0.83
CA PRO A 59 6.25 12.63 1.29
C PRO A 59 7.10 11.56 1.96
N ARG A 60 8.41 11.53 1.65
CA ARG A 60 9.34 10.49 2.11
C ARG A 60 9.50 10.38 3.63
N GLU A 61 9.20 11.44 4.36
CA GLU A 61 9.18 11.44 5.83
C GLU A 61 8.06 10.55 6.41
N GLN A 62 7.06 10.17 5.60
CA GLN A 62 5.88 9.40 6.00
C GLN A 62 5.93 7.92 5.55
N TRP A 63 7.07 7.47 5.02
CA TRP A 63 7.24 6.12 4.48
C TRP A 63 7.49 5.03 5.55
#